data_AF-A0AA38NV78-F1
#
_entry.id   AF-A0AA38NV78-F1
#
_cell.length_a   1.000
_cell.length_b   1.000
_cell.length_c   1.000
_cell.angle_alpha   90.00
_cell.angle_beta   90.00
_cell.angle_gamma   90.00
#
_symmetry.space_group_name_H-M   'P 1'
#
loop_
_entity.id
_entity.type
_entity.pdbx_description
1 polymer ?
#
loop_
_entity_poly.entity_id
_entity_poly.type
_entity_poly.pdbx_seq_one_letter_code
_entity_poly.pdbx_strand_id
1 'polypeptide(L)'
;MSISVTPEMILRRTISGGVFDTMIDARIGNNASSLARVDLGIHFKKHAPYNDSAKFVGADGREFVFNYIGEVAPGFVAHAIGSYTGFSEKGFAPANDAARIKQVIPTVAPTCSPPRIKAIYHNQLATVTNVMAVEDDSSNQGRTKAFTKASEPNGVVDTMYTSTRPLYVVDKEQPHTTLKVNLDDEEPSNNDSESSADGGPGGPVADPQVGDLHPCSVIPGYGGPRFNHSAAKAIQLDIRDPEGGLILPHDTWRWIVPGALILVHATMHIYHIKGMTIFQLTASSIQVIDKGDVVPAFPSVLGLPDSRPRYVSSGSGGSSHSNAKGGGGTKHGLDDGPTTGEGADDIFVSVSEDIEMAAVDEKQKKVLGKKAKRAM
;
A
#
# COMPACT_ATOMS: atom_id res chain seq x y z
N MET A 1 17.07 0.92 9.60
CA MET A 1 16.68 0.96 11.03
C MET A 1 16.17 -0.42 11.39
N SER A 2 16.63 -1.02 12.48
CA SER A 2 16.10 -2.31 12.97
C SER A 2 14.87 -2.08 13.84
N ILE A 3 13.96 -3.06 13.89
CA ILE A 3 12.87 -3.07 14.88
C ILE A 3 13.51 -3.17 16.28
N SER A 4 13.09 -2.32 17.22
CA SER A 4 13.54 -2.42 18.61
C SER A 4 12.89 -3.64 19.24
N VAL A 5 13.68 -4.69 19.45
CA VAL A 5 13.22 -5.94 20.06
C VAL A 5 13.29 -5.79 21.58
N THR A 6 12.14 -5.82 22.25
CA THR A 6 12.03 -5.79 23.70
C THR A 6 12.05 -7.21 24.28
N PRO A 7 12.54 -7.40 25.52
CA PRO A 7 12.43 -8.68 26.23
C PRO A 7 10.99 -9.18 26.34
N GLU A 8 10.03 -8.27 26.53
CA GLU A 8 8.60 -8.58 26.66
C GLU A 8 8.03 -9.16 25.36
N MET A 9 8.35 -8.57 24.21
CA MET A 9 7.94 -9.09 22.90
C MET A 9 8.55 -10.47 22.65
N ILE A 10 9.85 -10.65 22.94
CA ILE A 10 10.51 -11.96 22.79
C ILE A 10 9.76 -12.98 23.63
N LEU A 11 9.60 -12.71 24.93
CA LEU A 11 8.97 -13.63 25.87
C LEU A 11 7.55 -14.00 25.41
N ARG A 12 6.71 -13.01 25.08
CA ARG A 12 5.32 -13.22 24.63
C ARG A 12 5.25 -14.08 23.36
N ARG A 13 6.18 -13.88 22.43
CA ARG A 13 6.18 -14.60 21.15
C ARG A 13 6.77 -15.99 21.24
N THR A 14 7.83 -16.18 22.03
CA THR A 14 8.65 -17.41 22.00
C THR A 14 8.46 -18.33 23.20
N ILE A 15 7.77 -17.90 24.27
CA ILE A 15 7.43 -18.81 25.37
C ILE A 15 6.57 -19.97 24.86
N SER A 16 6.65 -21.13 25.50
CA SER A 16 5.81 -22.27 25.14
C SER A 16 4.32 -21.90 25.24
N GLY A 17 3.56 -22.19 24.19
CA GLY A 17 2.16 -21.76 24.05
C GLY A 17 2.00 -20.26 23.73
N GLY A 18 3.10 -19.56 23.45
CA GLY A 18 3.10 -18.16 23.03
C GLY A 18 2.58 -17.95 21.62
N VAL A 19 2.79 -16.75 21.08
CA VAL A 19 2.24 -16.35 19.77
C VAL A 19 2.70 -17.29 18.65
N PHE A 20 3.98 -17.64 18.57
CA PHE A 20 4.47 -18.47 17.48
C PHE A 20 3.99 -19.92 17.56
N ASP A 21 3.90 -20.49 18.75
CA ASP A 21 3.33 -21.84 18.94
C ASP A 21 1.86 -21.84 18.53
N THR A 22 1.09 -20.84 18.97
CA THR A 22 -0.32 -20.67 18.58
C THR A 22 -0.48 -20.56 17.07
N MET A 23 0.37 -19.78 16.39
CA MET A 23 0.36 -19.68 14.93
C MET A 23 0.65 -21.01 14.25
N ILE A 24 1.62 -21.77 14.75
CA ILE A 24 2.01 -23.08 14.21
C ILE A 24 0.86 -24.08 14.36
N ASP A 25 0.26 -24.15 15.55
CA ASP A 25 -0.80 -25.09 15.89
C ASP A 25 -2.08 -24.77 15.12
N ALA A 26 -2.46 -23.49 15.05
CA ALA A 26 -3.59 -23.01 14.25
C ALA A 26 -3.30 -22.94 12.73
N ARG A 27 -2.07 -23.27 12.31
CA ARG A 27 -1.61 -23.22 10.90
C ARG A 27 -1.80 -21.83 10.24
N ILE A 28 -1.66 -20.77 11.03
CA ILE A 28 -1.72 -19.38 10.55
C ILE A 28 -0.59 -19.16 9.53
N GLY A 29 -0.94 -18.70 8.33
CA GLY A 29 0.03 -18.54 7.23
C GLY A 29 0.55 -19.85 6.63
N ASN A 30 -0.03 -21.02 6.96
CA ASN A 30 0.38 -22.32 6.42
C ASN A 30 -0.81 -23.22 6.03
N ASN A 31 -1.97 -22.62 5.79
CA ASN A 31 -3.16 -23.28 5.26
C ASN A 31 -3.11 -23.41 3.71
N ALA A 32 -4.11 -24.04 3.11
CA ALA A 32 -4.14 -24.32 1.67
C ALA A 32 -4.17 -23.07 0.77
N SER A 33 -4.66 -21.93 1.27
CA SER A 33 -4.66 -20.65 0.58
C SER A 33 -3.49 -19.75 0.98
N SER A 34 -2.51 -20.27 1.73
CA SER A 34 -1.31 -19.51 2.09
C SER A 34 -0.41 -19.33 0.87
N LEU A 35 0.07 -18.10 0.68
CA LEU A 35 1.06 -17.75 -0.34
C LEU A 35 2.36 -18.57 -0.21
N ALA A 36 2.64 -19.12 0.98
CA ALA A 36 3.80 -19.99 1.26
C ALA A 36 3.69 -21.39 0.64
N ARG A 37 2.51 -21.78 0.16
CA ARG A 37 2.18 -23.16 -0.25
C ARG A 37 1.61 -23.27 -1.65
N VAL A 38 1.46 -22.14 -2.33
CA VAL A 38 0.81 -22.07 -3.64
C VAL A 38 1.83 -21.66 -4.67
N ASP A 39 1.70 -22.26 -5.85
CA ASP A 39 2.63 -22.11 -6.96
C ASP A 39 1.88 -21.60 -8.20
N LEU A 40 2.53 -20.67 -8.91
CA LEU A 40 2.06 -20.16 -10.19
C LEU A 40 1.99 -21.31 -11.21
N GLY A 41 0.88 -21.37 -11.94
CA GLY A 41 0.59 -22.42 -12.94
C GLY A 41 -0.04 -23.69 -12.36
N ILE A 42 0.07 -23.92 -11.05
CA ILE A 42 -0.56 -25.06 -10.37
C ILE A 42 -1.84 -24.63 -9.67
N HIS A 43 -1.72 -23.67 -8.75
CA HIS A 43 -2.82 -23.25 -7.87
C HIS A 43 -3.56 -22.03 -8.40
N PHE A 44 -2.81 -21.13 -9.03
CA PHE A 44 -3.33 -19.92 -9.63
C PHE A 44 -2.56 -19.62 -10.91
N LYS A 45 -3.19 -18.88 -11.84
CA LYS A 45 -2.58 -18.49 -13.11
C LYS A 45 -2.87 -17.04 -13.43
N LYS A 46 -2.01 -16.43 -14.23
CA LYS A 46 -2.25 -15.10 -14.78
C LYS A 46 -3.47 -15.14 -15.70
N HIS A 47 -4.33 -14.15 -15.54
CA HIS A 47 -5.45 -13.88 -16.43
C HIS A 47 -5.40 -12.41 -16.78
N ALA A 48 -5.40 -12.08 -18.08
CA ALA A 48 -5.38 -10.72 -18.57
C ALA A 48 -6.81 -10.31 -18.94
N PRO A 49 -7.58 -9.69 -18.01
CA PRO A 49 -8.97 -9.35 -18.28
C PRO A 49 -9.06 -8.24 -19.34
N TYR A 50 -8.40 -7.08 -19.16
CA TYR A 50 -8.52 -5.90 -20.05
C TYR A 50 -7.37 -4.89 -19.87
N ASN A 51 -7.11 -4.05 -20.89
CA ASN A 51 -6.27 -2.83 -20.86
C ASN A 51 -4.87 -2.99 -20.23
N ASP A 52 -4.09 -3.95 -20.74
CA ASP A 52 -2.71 -4.20 -20.27
C ASP A 52 -2.60 -4.36 -18.74
N SER A 53 -3.66 -4.88 -18.10
CA SER A 53 -3.64 -5.30 -16.71
C SER A 53 -3.89 -6.79 -16.63
N ALA A 54 -3.26 -7.42 -15.66
CA ALA A 54 -3.48 -8.82 -15.34
C ALA A 54 -3.82 -8.98 -13.87
N LYS A 55 -4.73 -9.93 -13.61
CA LYS A 55 -5.03 -10.42 -12.28
C LYS A 55 -4.69 -11.90 -12.22
N PHE A 56 -4.56 -12.43 -11.02
CA PHE A 56 -4.38 -13.86 -10.84
C PHE A 56 -5.71 -14.51 -10.50
N VAL A 57 -6.00 -15.64 -11.14
CA VAL A 57 -7.23 -16.41 -10.95
C VAL A 57 -6.91 -17.83 -10.50
N GLY A 58 -7.79 -18.39 -9.68
CA GLY A 58 -7.73 -19.79 -9.25
C GLY A 58 -8.20 -20.74 -10.35
N ALA A 59 -8.25 -22.03 -10.03
CA ALA A 59 -8.77 -23.06 -10.92
C ALA A 59 -10.24 -22.85 -11.32
N ASP A 60 -11.03 -22.19 -10.46
CA ASP A 60 -12.44 -21.85 -10.68
C ASP A 60 -12.64 -20.60 -11.56
N GLY A 61 -11.56 -19.97 -12.02
CA GLY A 61 -11.59 -18.74 -12.82
C GLY A 61 -11.92 -17.48 -12.02
N ARG A 62 -12.15 -17.58 -10.70
CA ARG A 62 -12.35 -16.43 -9.83
C ARG A 62 -11.02 -15.82 -9.44
N GLU A 63 -11.04 -14.56 -9.01
CA GLU A 63 -9.84 -13.89 -8.52
C GLU A 63 -9.24 -14.68 -7.36
N PHE A 64 -7.95 -14.97 -7.47
CA PHE A 64 -7.23 -15.77 -6.51
C PHE A 64 -6.95 -14.94 -5.24
N VAL A 65 -7.59 -15.34 -4.15
CA VAL A 65 -7.36 -14.76 -2.82
C VAL A 65 -6.44 -15.68 -2.03
N PHE A 66 -5.34 -15.13 -1.54
CA PHE A 66 -4.40 -15.84 -0.68
C PHE A 66 -4.26 -15.15 0.67
N ASN A 67 -3.65 -15.84 1.62
CA ASN A 67 -3.20 -15.23 2.86
C ASN A 67 -1.68 -15.30 3.00
N TYR A 68 -1.10 -14.34 3.71
CA TYR A 68 0.31 -14.37 4.08
C TYR A 68 0.50 -13.71 5.45
N ILE A 69 1.66 -13.97 6.07
CA ILE A 69 2.01 -13.39 7.37
C ILE A 69 3.23 -12.50 7.20
N GLY A 70 3.34 -11.48 8.05
CA GLY A 70 4.52 -10.63 8.05
C GLY A 70 4.54 -9.72 9.26
N GLU A 71 5.72 -9.22 9.59
CA GLU A 71 5.88 -8.20 10.61
C GLU A 71 5.99 -6.84 9.93
N VAL A 72 5.24 -5.84 10.40
CA VAL A 72 5.27 -4.48 9.84
C VAL A 72 6.68 -3.91 9.98
N ALA A 73 7.23 -3.44 8.87
CA ALA A 73 8.62 -3.02 8.79
C ALA A 73 8.91 -1.75 9.61
N PRO A 74 10.16 -1.58 10.09
CA PRO A 74 10.56 -0.38 10.81
C PRO A 74 10.41 0.89 9.97
N GLY A 75 9.98 1.98 10.61
CA GLY A 75 9.75 3.28 9.97
C GLY A 75 8.38 3.44 9.29
N PHE A 76 7.54 2.39 9.26
CA PHE A 76 6.16 2.53 8.78
C PHE A 76 5.34 3.45 9.70
N VAL A 77 4.53 4.31 9.09
CA VAL A 77 3.57 5.18 9.78
C VAL A 77 2.25 5.13 9.01
N ALA A 78 1.18 4.69 9.66
CA ALA A 78 -0.17 4.74 9.09
C ALA A 78 -0.69 6.19 9.14
N HIS A 79 -0.50 6.93 8.04
CA HIS A 79 -0.85 8.35 7.94
C HIS A 79 -2.05 8.56 7.02
N ALA A 80 -2.94 9.53 7.29
CA ALA A 80 -4.07 9.89 6.43
C ALA A 80 -3.76 10.12 4.94
N ILE A 81 -2.51 10.44 4.59
CA ILE A 81 -2.08 10.73 3.21
C ILE A 81 -1.64 9.46 2.47
N GLY A 82 -1.43 8.36 3.20
CA GLY A 82 -1.03 7.06 2.67
C GLY A 82 0.10 7.17 1.64
N SER A 83 -0.11 6.53 0.49
CA SER A 83 0.79 6.53 -0.66
C SER A 83 0.67 7.76 -1.58
N TYR A 84 -0.14 8.77 -1.22
CA TYR A 84 -0.37 9.92 -2.06
C TYR A 84 0.78 10.92 -1.95
N THR A 85 1.43 11.19 -3.08
CA THR A 85 2.52 12.16 -3.17
C THR A 85 2.05 13.52 -3.61
N GLY A 86 1.03 13.58 -4.48
CA GLY A 86 0.45 14.83 -5.00
C GLY A 86 1.39 15.65 -5.87
N PHE A 87 2.58 15.17 -6.20
CA PHE A 87 3.54 15.92 -7.00
C PHE A 87 3.39 15.64 -8.49
N SER A 88 3.35 16.71 -9.27
CA SER A 88 3.41 16.71 -10.73
C SER A 88 4.45 17.73 -11.22
N GLU A 89 4.67 17.80 -12.53
CA GLU A 89 5.47 18.87 -13.14
C GLU A 89 4.93 20.28 -12.82
N LYS A 90 3.63 20.39 -12.57
CA LYS A 90 2.95 21.65 -12.22
C LYS A 90 3.03 21.99 -10.72
N GLY A 91 3.73 21.17 -9.94
CA GLY A 91 3.84 21.30 -8.49
C GLY A 91 2.90 20.37 -7.72
N PHE A 92 2.71 20.69 -6.45
CA PHE A 92 1.89 19.90 -5.53
C PHE A 92 0.40 20.17 -5.74
N ALA A 93 -0.36 19.12 -6.01
CA ALA A 93 -1.81 19.08 -5.99
C ALA A 93 -2.29 18.44 -4.67
N PRO A 94 -3.22 19.08 -3.94
CA PRO A 94 -3.88 18.44 -2.81
C PRO A 94 -4.71 17.24 -3.27
N ALA A 95 -4.83 16.23 -2.40
CA ALA A 95 -5.72 15.11 -2.61
C ALA A 95 -7.17 15.56 -2.71
N ASN A 96 -7.81 15.28 -3.83
CA ASN A 96 -9.22 15.58 -4.08
C ASN A 96 -10.08 14.31 -3.97
N ASP A 97 -11.38 14.45 -4.19
CA ASP A 97 -12.33 13.33 -4.09
C ASP A 97 -12.08 12.18 -5.08
N ALA A 98 -11.33 12.43 -6.16
CA ALA A 98 -10.92 11.40 -7.12
C ALA A 98 -9.63 10.67 -6.71
N ALA A 99 -8.89 11.19 -5.71
CA ALA A 99 -7.60 10.65 -5.31
C ALA A 99 -7.75 9.27 -4.66
N ARG A 100 -7.08 8.27 -5.26
CA ARG A 100 -7.05 6.89 -4.74
C ARG A 100 -5.95 6.70 -3.71
N ILE A 101 -6.15 7.25 -2.52
CA ILE A 101 -5.19 7.14 -1.41
C ILE A 101 -5.26 5.74 -0.80
N LYS A 102 -4.14 5.01 -0.76
CA LYS A 102 -4.02 3.69 -0.11
C LYS A 102 -2.92 3.73 0.96
N GLN A 103 -2.98 2.86 1.96
CA GLN A 103 -1.81 2.59 2.80
C GLN A 103 -0.95 1.54 2.10
N VAL A 104 0.37 1.75 2.02
CA VAL A 104 1.31 0.73 1.57
C VAL A 104 2.06 0.23 2.79
N ILE A 105 1.73 -0.98 3.22
CA ILE A 105 2.26 -1.60 4.43
C ILE A 105 3.45 -2.49 4.01
N PRO A 106 4.69 -2.10 4.32
CA PRO A 106 5.84 -2.96 4.16
C PRO A 106 5.85 -4.01 5.27
N THR A 107 6.01 -5.28 4.89
CA THR A 107 6.19 -6.38 5.83
C THR A 107 7.54 -7.05 5.64
N VAL A 108 8.13 -7.50 6.73
CA VAL A 108 9.40 -8.22 6.82
C VAL A 108 9.21 -9.57 7.51
N ALA A 109 10.25 -10.41 7.46
CA ALA A 109 10.25 -11.69 8.18
C ALA A 109 10.05 -11.45 9.69
N PRO A 110 9.13 -12.19 10.35
CA PRO A 110 8.88 -12.00 11.78
C PRO A 110 10.15 -12.15 12.64
N THR A 111 10.42 -11.14 13.45
CA THR A 111 11.59 -11.05 14.32
C THR A 111 11.49 -12.08 15.45
N CYS A 112 12.63 -12.70 15.78
CA CYS A 112 12.74 -13.79 16.76
C CYS A 112 11.89 -15.03 16.46
N SER A 113 11.42 -15.18 15.22
CA SER A 113 10.58 -16.31 14.85
C SER A 113 11.34 -17.63 14.78
N PRO A 114 10.68 -18.75 15.14
CA PRO A 114 11.29 -20.07 14.99
C PRO A 114 11.53 -20.38 13.50
N PRO A 115 12.46 -21.29 13.17
CA PRO A 115 12.82 -21.61 11.78
C PRO A 115 11.63 -21.92 10.88
N ARG A 116 10.57 -22.54 11.43
CA ARG A 116 9.34 -22.86 10.69
C ARG A 116 8.56 -21.62 10.22
N ILE A 117 8.38 -20.62 11.09
CA ILE A 117 7.69 -19.37 10.73
C ILE A 117 8.54 -18.56 9.76
N LYS A 118 9.86 -18.54 9.96
CA LYS A 118 10.78 -17.91 9.02
C LYS A 118 10.73 -18.54 7.63
N ALA A 119 10.68 -19.87 7.55
CA ALA A 119 10.52 -20.59 6.29
C ALA A 119 9.19 -20.27 5.59
N ILE A 120 8.08 -20.15 6.34
CA ILE A 120 6.80 -19.70 5.80
C ILE A 120 6.95 -18.35 5.09
N TYR A 121 7.56 -17.35 5.75
CA TYR A 121 7.76 -16.03 5.16
C TYR A 121 8.64 -16.08 3.90
N HIS A 122 9.76 -16.79 3.94
CA HIS A 122 10.63 -16.89 2.76
C HIS A 122 9.98 -17.61 1.58
N ASN A 123 9.13 -18.61 1.84
CA ASN A 123 8.35 -19.25 0.78
C ASN A 123 7.34 -18.27 0.16
N GLN A 124 6.68 -17.43 0.96
CA GLN A 124 5.77 -16.38 0.45
C GLN A 124 6.53 -15.42 -0.48
N LEU A 125 7.73 -15.00 -0.07
CA LEU A 125 8.61 -14.15 -0.85
C LEU A 125 9.05 -14.82 -2.16
N ALA A 126 9.42 -16.10 -2.10
CA ALA A 126 9.80 -16.88 -3.28
C ALA A 126 8.63 -16.95 -4.27
N THR A 127 7.41 -17.21 -3.80
CA THR A 127 6.21 -17.24 -4.65
C THR A 127 6.00 -15.93 -5.40
N VAL A 128 6.04 -14.78 -4.72
CA VAL A 128 5.85 -13.47 -5.40
C VAL A 128 7.02 -13.13 -6.31
N THR A 129 8.24 -13.56 -5.98
CA THR A 129 9.43 -13.36 -6.83
C THR A 129 9.34 -14.19 -8.11
N ASN A 130 8.86 -15.43 -8.02
CA ASN A 130 8.62 -16.29 -9.18
C ASN A 130 7.57 -15.68 -10.12
N VAL A 131 6.53 -15.03 -9.57
CA VAL A 131 5.55 -14.31 -10.39
C VAL A 131 6.20 -13.18 -11.17
N MET A 132 7.09 -12.39 -10.55
CA MET A 132 7.79 -11.31 -11.23
C MET A 132 8.76 -11.82 -12.29
N ALA A 133 9.47 -12.91 -12.01
CA ALA A 133 10.42 -13.51 -12.95
C ALA A 133 9.76 -13.96 -14.27
N VAL A 134 8.53 -14.47 -14.20
CA VAL A 134 7.77 -14.87 -15.41
C VAL A 134 7.39 -13.67 -16.28
N GLU A 135 7.28 -12.47 -15.71
CA GLU A 135 6.96 -11.25 -16.46
C GLU A 135 8.21 -10.58 -17.04
N ASP A 136 9.35 -10.64 -16.35
CA ASP A 136 10.61 -9.98 -16.74
C ASP A 136 11.23 -10.55 -18.03
N ASP A 137 10.92 -11.79 -18.40
CA ASP A 137 11.40 -12.39 -19.66
C ASP A 137 10.85 -11.68 -20.93
N SER A 138 9.87 -10.79 -20.77
CA SER A 138 9.20 -10.09 -21.86
C SER A 138 9.83 -8.74 -22.25
N SER A 139 11.15 -8.67 -22.51
CA SER A 139 11.89 -7.59 -23.22
C SER A 139 11.62 -6.11 -22.89
N ASN A 140 10.80 -5.80 -21.88
CA ASN A 140 10.36 -4.46 -21.52
C ASN A 140 11.39 -3.86 -20.57
N GLN A 141 12.32 -3.10 -21.13
CA GLN A 141 13.33 -2.29 -20.42
C GLN A 141 12.75 -1.11 -19.62
N GLY A 142 11.50 -1.22 -19.16
CA GLY A 142 10.80 -0.20 -18.40
C GLY A 142 11.20 -0.19 -16.92
N ARG A 143 10.72 0.82 -16.19
CA ARG A 143 10.80 0.83 -14.73
C ARG A 143 9.83 -0.24 -14.19
N THR A 144 10.28 -1.00 -13.19
CA THR A 144 9.45 -2.02 -12.53
C THR A 144 9.21 -1.61 -11.08
N LYS A 145 7.94 -1.53 -10.66
CA LYS A 145 7.58 -1.47 -9.25
C LYS A 145 7.25 -2.87 -8.78
N ALA A 146 8.11 -3.45 -7.96
CA ALA A 146 8.05 -4.85 -7.56
C ALA A 146 7.18 -5.07 -6.31
N PHE A 147 6.64 -6.29 -6.16
CA PHE A 147 6.01 -6.75 -4.90
C PHE A 147 6.99 -6.73 -3.74
N THR A 148 8.27 -6.88 -4.06
CA THR A 148 9.35 -7.02 -3.10
C THR A 148 10.47 -6.04 -3.42
N LYS A 149 11.21 -5.65 -2.39
CA LYS A 149 12.51 -5.02 -2.59
C LYS A 149 13.55 -6.00 -2.06
N ALA A 150 14.31 -6.59 -2.99
CA ALA A 150 15.49 -7.37 -2.64
C ALA A 150 16.47 -6.44 -1.93
N SER A 151 17.10 -6.95 -0.89
CA SER A 151 18.12 -6.18 -0.20
C SER A 151 19.31 -5.91 -1.09
N GLU A 152 19.96 -4.75 -0.90
CA GLU A 152 21.36 -4.60 -1.29
C GLU A 152 22.19 -5.81 -0.83
N PRO A 153 23.31 -6.14 -1.50
CA PRO A 153 24.16 -7.28 -1.15
C PRO A 153 24.72 -7.27 0.29
N ASN A 154 24.44 -6.21 1.07
CA ASN A 154 24.94 -5.98 2.42
C ASN A 154 23.92 -6.19 3.55
N GLY A 155 22.77 -6.84 3.29
CA GLY A 155 21.96 -7.47 4.37
C GLY A 155 20.81 -6.66 4.96
N VAL A 156 19.99 -6.03 4.12
CA VAL A 156 18.65 -5.55 4.55
C VAL A 156 17.62 -6.68 4.40
N VAL A 157 16.47 -6.55 5.05
CA VAL A 157 15.45 -7.60 5.12
C VAL A 157 14.60 -7.63 3.85
N ASP A 158 14.34 -8.82 3.31
CA ASP A 158 13.39 -9.00 2.21
C ASP A 158 12.02 -8.48 2.61
N THR A 159 11.57 -7.43 1.92
CA THR A 159 10.34 -6.71 2.26
C THR A 159 9.29 -7.00 1.20
N MET A 160 8.07 -7.35 1.63
CA MET A 160 6.87 -7.38 0.78
C MET A 160 6.05 -6.10 0.97
N TYR A 161 5.53 -5.52 -0.10
CA TYR A 161 4.69 -4.32 -0.04
C TYR A 161 3.24 -4.65 -0.37
N THR A 162 2.34 -4.37 0.57
CA THR A 162 0.91 -4.58 0.37
C THR A 162 0.13 -3.29 0.51
N SER A 163 -0.67 -2.98 -0.50
CA SER A 163 -1.58 -1.85 -0.48
C SER A 163 -2.91 -2.22 0.18
N THR A 164 -3.50 -1.33 0.96
CA THR A 164 -4.92 -1.45 1.34
C THR A 164 -5.83 -1.11 0.15
N ARG A 165 -7.13 -1.30 0.33
CA ARG A 165 -8.14 -0.60 -0.47
C ARG A 165 -8.02 0.93 -0.24
N PRO A 166 -8.62 1.76 -1.12
CA PRO A 166 -8.64 3.21 -0.91
C PRO A 166 -9.17 3.58 0.48
N LEU A 167 -8.53 4.53 1.14
CA LEU A 167 -8.91 5.07 2.45
C LEU A 167 -10.14 5.96 2.37
N TYR A 168 -10.33 6.61 1.22
CA TYR A 168 -11.41 7.53 0.97
C TYR A 168 -12.20 7.09 -0.25
N VAL A 169 -13.51 7.23 -0.16
CA VAL A 169 -14.44 6.97 -1.25
C VAL A 169 -15.48 8.09 -1.30
N VAL A 170 -15.88 8.45 -2.51
CA VAL A 170 -17.09 9.26 -2.70
C VAL A 170 -18.27 8.31 -2.59
N ASP A 171 -19.22 8.68 -1.73
CA ASP A 171 -20.52 8.02 -1.61
C ASP A 171 -21.22 8.14 -2.97
N LYS A 172 -21.06 7.13 -3.80
CA LYS A 172 -21.88 7.01 -5.00
C LYS A 172 -23.22 6.60 -4.45
N GLU A 173 -24.19 7.52 -4.46
CA GLU A 173 -25.59 7.17 -4.24
C GLU A 173 -25.84 5.89 -5.04
N GLN A 174 -25.93 4.76 -4.34
CA GLN A 174 -26.25 3.53 -5.02
C GLN A 174 -27.61 3.83 -5.63
N PRO A 175 -27.78 3.75 -6.96
CA PRO A 175 -29.09 3.95 -7.55
C PRO A 175 -30.00 3.01 -6.79
N HIS A 176 -30.95 3.56 -6.01
CA HIS A 176 -31.91 2.76 -5.28
C HIS A 176 -32.70 2.03 -6.35
N THR A 177 -32.26 0.83 -6.70
CA THR A 177 -33.05 -0.07 -7.53
C THR A 177 -34.27 -0.34 -6.68
N THR A 178 -35.37 0.32 -7.01
CA THR A 178 -36.67 0.04 -6.43
C THR A 178 -36.92 -1.44 -6.68
N LEU A 179 -36.79 -2.24 -5.63
CA LEU A 179 -37.12 -3.65 -5.71
C LEU A 179 -38.59 -3.70 -6.10
N LYS A 180 -38.86 -4.29 -7.26
CA LYS A 180 -40.22 -4.50 -7.73
C LYS A 180 -40.88 -5.44 -6.72
N VAL A 181 -41.75 -4.90 -5.89
CA VAL A 181 -42.57 -5.67 -4.95
C VAL A 181 -43.42 -6.62 -5.80
N ASN A 182 -43.22 -7.92 -5.64
CA ASN A 182 -44.12 -8.90 -6.22
C ASN A 182 -45.47 -8.77 -5.51
N LEU A 183 -46.52 -8.49 -6.28
CA LEU A 183 -47.88 -8.20 -5.82
C LEU A 183 -48.70 -9.46 -5.48
N ASP A 184 -48.11 -10.66 -5.55
CA ASP A 184 -48.89 -11.91 -5.57
C ASP A 184 -48.97 -12.65 -4.22
N ASP A 185 -48.48 -12.09 -3.12
CA ASP A 185 -48.63 -12.65 -1.76
C ASP A 185 -49.54 -11.75 -0.89
N GLU A 186 -50.82 -11.66 -1.23
CA GLU A 186 -51.85 -11.12 -0.32
C GLU A 186 -52.26 -12.19 0.71
N GLU A 187 -51.50 -12.29 1.81
CA GLU A 187 -52.01 -12.87 3.06
C GLU A 187 -52.50 -11.74 3.98
N PRO A 188 -53.75 -11.80 4.50
CA PRO A 188 -54.31 -10.75 5.34
C PRO A 188 -53.72 -10.82 6.77
N SER A 189 -52.60 -10.13 6.98
CA SER A 189 -51.98 -9.93 8.29
C SER A 189 -52.58 -8.69 8.99
N ASN A 190 -53.57 -8.92 9.86
CA ASN A 190 -53.94 -7.97 10.92
C ASN A 190 -52.73 -7.73 11.83
N ASN A 191 -52.18 -6.51 11.85
CA ASN A 191 -51.41 -6.09 13.02
C ASN A 191 -51.45 -4.57 13.20
N ASP A 192 -52.08 -4.17 14.30
CA ASP A 192 -52.15 -2.81 14.82
C ASP A 192 -50.74 -2.26 15.07
N SER A 193 -50.32 -1.29 14.24
CA SER A 193 -49.08 -0.53 14.46
C SER A 193 -49.41 0.77 15.19
N GLU A 194 -49.34 0.72 16.53
CA GLU A 194 -49.29 1.91 17.37
C GLU A 194 -47.93 2.59 17.21
N SER A 195 -47.92 3.65 16.39
CA SER A 195 -46.84 4.61 16.25
C SER A 195 -46.73 5.46 17.53
N SER A 196 -45.86 5.06 18.46
CA SER A 196 -45.40 5.95 19.54
C SER A 196 -44.04 6.53 19.17
N ALA A 197 -44.06 7.76 18.68
CA ALA A 197 -42.90 8.62 18.54
C ALA A 197 -42.51 9.14 19.92
N ASP A 198 -41.47 8.58 20.54
CA ASP A 198 -40.81 9.20 21.68
C ASP A 198 -39.30 9.27 21.45
N GLY A 199 -38.80 10.51 21.31
CA GLY A 199 -37.46 10.86 20.84
C GLY A 199 -36.40 10.74 21.93
N GLY A 200 -36.09 9.51 22.35
CA GLY A 200 -34.97 9.24 23.25
C GLY A 200 -33.61 9.32 22.52
N PRO A 201 -32.68 10.20 22.92
CA PRO A 201 -31.32 10.24 22.38
C PRO A 201 -30.50 9.10 23.00
N GLY A 202 -30.76 7.88 22.56
CA GLY A 202 -30.13 6.69 23.13
C GLY A 202 -30.44 5.39 22.39
N GLY A 203 -30.78 5.48 21.10
CA GLY A 203 -30.84 4.28 20.26
C GLY A 203 -29.52 3.52 20.35
N PRO A 204 -29.55 2.17 20.38
CA PRO A 204 -28.34 1.37 20.41
C PRO A 204 -27.44 1.80 19.25
N VAL A 205 -26.23 2.26 19.56
CA VAL A 205 -25.22 2.57 18.55
C VAL A 205 -24.97 1.29 17.78
N ALA A 206 -25.30 1.27 16.49
CA ALA A 206 -25.09 0.11 15.65
C ALA A 206 -23.61 -0.30 15.69
N ASP A 207 -23.34 -1.60 15.80
CA ASP A 207 -21.98 -2.12 15.75
C ASP A 207 -21.34 -1.76 14.40
N PRO A 208 -20.06 -1.32 14.39
CA PRO A 208 -19.39 -0.89 13.17
C PRO A 208 -19.21 -2.06 12.19
N GLN A 209 -19.41 -1.78 10.90
CA GLN A 209 -19.32 -2.78 9.82
C GLN A 209 -18.29 -2.38 8.75
N VAL A 210 -17.69 -3.39 8.11
CA VAL A 210 -16.78 -3.18 6.97
C VAL A 210 -17.53 -2.48 5.85
N GLY A 211 -17.00 -1.34 5.39
CA GLY A 211 -17.61 -0.51 4.36
C GLY A 211 -18.36 0.72 4.89
N ASP A 212 -18.56 0.84 6.21
CA ASP A 212 -19.13 2.05 6.81
C ASP A 212 -18.34 3.30 6.42
N LEU A 213 -19.06 4.40 6.23
CA LEU A 213 -18.48 5.67 5.81
C LEU A 213 -18.43 6.65 6.98
N HIS A 214 -17.24 7.16 7.26
CA HIS A 214 -16.97 8.09 8.35
C HIS A 214 -16.53 9.47 7.81
N PRO A 215 -16.69 10.55 8.57
CA PRO A 215 -16.07 11.83 8.25
C PRO A 215 -14.55 11.66 8.07
N CYS A 216 -13.95 12.24 7.04
CA CYS A 216 -12.50 12.09 6.81
C CYS A 216 -11.65 12.56 8.01
N SER A 217 -12.15 13.52 8.79
CA SER A 217 -11.50 14.06 9.99
C SER A 217 -11.28 13.04 11.11
N VAL A 218 -11.89 11.85 11.05
CA VAL A 218 -11.61 10.79 12.03
C VAL A 218 -10.26 10.12 11.78
N ILE A 219 -9.69 10.19 10.56
CA ILE A 219 -8.41 9.56 10.27
C ILE A 219 -7.26 10.44 10.82
N PRO A 220 -6.36 9.90 11.66
CA PRO A 220 -5.29 10.69 12.26
C PRO A 220 -4.30 11.23 11.23
N GLY A 221 -3.90 12.48 11.43
CA GLY A 221 -3.10 13.24 10.46
C GLY A 221 -3.89 13.79 9.27
N TYR A 222 -5.21 13.60 9.22
CA TYR A 222 -6.06 14.20 8.19
C TYR A 222 -6.19 15.71 8.40
N GLY A 223 -6.24 16.45 7.28
CA GLY A 223 -6.44 17.89 7.24
C GLY A 223 -5.23 18.66 6.75
N GLY A 224 -5.28 19.98 6.90
CA GLY A 224 -4.28 20.88 6.35
C GLY A 224 -4.37 20.99 4.82
N PRO A 225 -3.39 21.66 4.20
CA PRO A 225 -3.45 22.03 2.78
C PRO A 225 -3.17 20.86 1.81
N ARG A 226 -2.95 19.64 2.33
CA ARG A 226 -2.74 18.44 1.52
C ARG A 226 -4.02 17.77 1.06
N PHE A 227 -5.16 18.16 1.62
CA PHE A 227 -6.46 17.60 1.28
C PHE A 227 -7.38 18.71 0.79
N ASN A 228 -8.16 18.39 -0.23
CA ASN A 228 -9.24 19.17 -0.79
C ASN A 228 -10.40 18.22 -1.12
N HIS A 229 -10.81 17.43 -0.13
CA HIS A 229 -11.99 16.57 -0.24
C HIS A 229 -13.24 17.39 0.03
N SER A 230 -14.26 17.24 -0.82
CA SER A 230 -15.57 17.88 -0.64
C SER A 230 -16.66 16.86 -0.33
N ALA A 231 -16.63 15.71 -0.98
CA ALA A 231 -17.61 14.63 -0.84
C ALA A 231 -17.00 13.30 -0.38
N ALA A 232 -15.67 13.15 -0.39
CA ALA A 232 -15.05 11.91 0.05
C ALA A 232 -15.27 11.67 1.55
N LYS A 233 -15.50 10.40 1.90
CA LYS A 233 -15.63 9.88 3.25
C LYS A 233 -14.56 8.82 3.49
N ALA A 234 -14.11 8.70 4.73
CA ALA A 234 -13.22 7.63 5.16
C ALA A 234 -14.00 6.31 5.19
N ILE A 235 -13.50 5.25 4.57
CA ILE A 235 -14.16 3.94 4.58
C ILE A 235 -13.62 3.05 5.70
N GLN A 236 -14.50 2.32 6.38
CA GLN A 236 -14.14 1.28 7.34
C GLN A 236 -13.53 0.08 6.60
N LEU A 237 -12.21 -0.04 6.68
CA LEU A 237 -11.49 -1.20 6.17
C LEU A 237 -11.70 -2.42 7.09
N ASP A 238 -11.55 -3.63 6.55
CA ASP A 238 -11.54 -4.86 7.33
C ASP A 238 -10.16 -5.04 7.98
N ILE A 239 -9.88 -4.24 8.99
CA ILE A 239 -8.68 -4.32 9.81
C ILE A 239 -9.11 -4.72 11.21
N ARG A 240 -8.53 -5.78 11.76
CA ARG A 240 -8.99 -6.40 13.01
C ARG A 240 -7.88 -6.49 14.05
N ASP A 241 -8.26 -6.29 15.31
CA ASP A 241 -7.40 -6.49 16.47
C ASP A 241 -7.17 -7.99 16.74
N PRO A 242 -6.22 -8.40 17.61
CA PRO A 242 -5.94 -9.80 17.93
C PRO A 242 -7.15 -10.64 18.35
N GLU A 243 -8.18 -10.01 18.89
CA GLU A 243 -9.42 -10.64 19.32
C GLU A 243 -10.44 -10.79 18.18
N GLY A 244 -10.16 -10.23 17.00
CA GLY A 244 -11.00 -10.26 15.81
C GLY A 244 -12.02 -9.11 15.72
N GLY A 245 -11.96 -8.16 16.66
CA GLY A 245 -12.75 -6.94 16.69
C GLY A 245 -12.33 -5.97 15.58
N LEU A 246 -13.31 -5.28 14.99
CA LEU A 246 -13.05 -4.34 13.90
C LEU A 246 -12.38 -3.06 14.44
N ILE A 247 -11.21 -2.72 13.90
CA ILE A 247 -10.47 -1.51 14.27
C ILE A 247 -11.04 -0.33 13.48
N LEU A 248 -11.54 0.67 14.20
CA LEU A 248 -12.09 1.89 13.62
C LEU A 248 -10.99 2.74 12.94
N PRO A 249 -11.33 3.59 11.95
CA PRO A 249 -10.31 4.32 11.19
C PRO A 249 -9.48 5.28 12.05
N HIS A 250 -10.04 5.76 13.18
CA HIS A 250 -9.34 6.63 14.12
C HIS A 250 -8.31 5.89 15.00
N ASP A 251 -8.37 4.56 15.05
CA ASP A 251 -7.49 3.72 15.86
C ASP A 251 -6.46 2.95 15.04
N THR A 252 -6.59 2.86 13.71
CA THR A 252 -5.69 2.08 12.83
C THR A 252 -4.20 2.35 13.07
N TRP A 253 -3.82 3.61 13.30
CA TRP A 253 -2.43 4.03 13.57
C TRP A 253 -1.84 3.46 14.86
N ARG A 254 -2.68 3.01 15.81
CA ARG A 254 -2.25 2.37 17.05
C ARG A 254 -1.95 0.90 16.86
N TRP A 255 -2.53 0.27 15.84
CA TRP A 255 -2.54 -1.17 15.66
C TRP A 255 -1.59 -1.62 14.54
N ILE A 256 -1.52 -0.88 13.43
CA ILE A 256 -0.61 -1.17 12.33
C ILE A 256 0.66 -0.34 12.51
N VAL A 257 1.53 -0.80 13.39
CA VAL A 257 2.76 -0.13 13.80
C VAL A 257 3.98 -1.01 13.52
N PRO A 258 5.19 -0.44 13.40
CA PRO A 258 6.41 -1.22 13.30
C PRO A 258 6.51 -2.32 14.36
N GLY A 259 6.85 -3.53 13.93
CA GLY A 259 6.90 -4.69 14.81
C GLY A 259 5.56 -5.40 15.02
N ALA A 260 4.43 -4.87 14.55
CA ALA A 260 3.17 -5.61 14.59
C ALA A 260 3.23 -6.83 13.67
N LEU A 261 2.84 -7.99 14.18
CA LEU A 261 2.68 -9.22 13.41
C LEU A 261 1.27 -9.26 12.84
N ILE A 262 1.14 -9.41 11.53
CA ILE A 262 -0.14 -9.37 10.83
C ILE A 262 -0.34 -10.62 9.95
N LEU A 263 -1.59 -11.07 9.86
CA LEU A 263 -2.10 -11.95 8.82
C LEU A 263 -2.87 -11.10 7.82
N VAL A 264 -2.55 -11.24 6.54
CA VAL A 264 -3.16 -10.45 5.48
C VAL A 264 -3.84 -11.36 4.49
N HIS A 265 -5.12 -11.12 4.22
CA HIS A 265 -5.82 -11.68 3.07
C HIS A 265 -5.68 -10.70 1.90
N ALA A 266 -5.17 -11.17 0.77
CA ALA A 266 -4.83 -10.30 -0.35
C ALA A 266 -5.09 -10.95 -1.71
N THR A 267 -5.12 -10.09 -2.72
CA THR A 267 -5.11 -10.43 -4.13
C THR A 267 -3.87 -9.85 -4.81
N MET A 268 -3.55 -10.37 -5.99
CA MET A 268 -2.37 -9.99 -6.75
C MET A 268 -2.77 -9.42 -8.11
N HIS A 269 -2.15 -8.29 -8.47
CA HIS A 269 -2.43 -7.54 -9.70
C HIS A 269 -1.11 -7.12 -10.36
N ILE A 270 -1.12 -7.08 -11.70
CA ILE A 270 -0.07 -6.51 -12.53
C ILE A 270 -0.72 -5.42 -13.39
N TYR A 271 -0.13 -4.23 -13.38
CA TYR A 271 -0.55 -3.12 -14.24
C TYR A 271 0.59 -2.71 -15.16
N HIS A 272 0.32 -2.55 -16.45
CA HIS A 272 1.24 -1.91 -17.38
C HIS A 272 0.76 -0.48 -17.64
N ILE A 273 1.49 0.51 -17.11
CA ILE A 273 1.12 1.93 -17.20
C ILE A 273 2.27 2.72 -17.81
N LYS A 274 2.06 3.31 -18.99
CA LYS A 274 3.05 4.18 -19.66
C LYS A 274 4.44 3.53 -19.75
N GLY A 275 4.51 2.24 -20.10
CA GLY A 275 5.74 1.47 -20.19
C GLY A 275 6.35 1.02 -18.85
N MET A 276 5.64 1.21 -17.73
CA MET A 276 6.03 0.74 -16.41
C MET A 276 5.20 -0.50 -16.04
N THR A 277 5.85 -1.56 -15.55
CA THR A 277 5.15 -2.70 -14.97
C THR A 277 5.07 -2.51 -13.45
N ILE A 278 3.85 -2.57 -12.92
CA ILE A 278 3.56 -2.38 -11.50
C ILE A 278 2.95 -3.66 -10.96
N PHE A 279 3.66 -4.29 -10.04
CA PHE A 279 3.23 -5.44 -9.27
C PHE A 279 2.60 -4.95 -7.96
N GLN A 280 1.31 -5.25 -7.75
CA GLN A 280 0.58 -4.81 -6.57
C GLN A 280 -0.10 -5.96 -5.82
N LEU A 281 0.25 -6.13 -4.53
CA LEU A 281 -0.58 -6.88 -3.58
C LEU A 281 -1.63 -5.93 -3.01
N THR A 282 -2.90 -6.36 -3.00
CA THR A 282 -4.00 -5.57 -2.42
C THR A 282 -4.66 -6.35 -1.29
N ALA A 283 -4.58 -5.81 -0.07
CA ALA A 283 -5.23 -6.40 1.10
C ALA A 283 -6.75 -6.22 1.01
N SER A 284 -7.47 -7.33 1.09
CA SER A 284 -8.91 -7.36 1.31
C SER A 284 -9.24 -7.28 2.81
N SER A 285 -8.41 -7.89 3.66
CA SER A 285 -8.54 -7.88 5.13
C SER A 285 -7.16 -8.02 5.80
N ILE A 286 -7.01 -7.42 6.98
CA ILE A 286 -5.79 -7.47 7.81
C ILE A 286 -6.18 -7.82 9.23
N GLN A 287 -5.58 -8.87 9.78
CA GLN A 287 -5.74 -9.30 11.16
C GLN A 287 -4.42 -9.07 11.90
N VAL A 288 -4.42 -8.24 12.94
CA VAL A 288 -3.27 -8.14 13.86
C VAL A 288 -3.23 -9.42 14.68
N ILE A 289 -2.09 -10.10 14.70
CA ILE A 289 -1.84 -11.28 15.54
C ILE A 289 -1.18 -10.85 16.84
N ASP A 290 -0.21 -9.94 16.74
CA ASP A 290 0.50 -9.38 17.87
C ASP A 290 0.83 -7.92 17.55
N LYS A 291 0.48 -6.99 18.45
CA LYS A 291 0.58 -5.54 18.20
C LYS A 291 2.03 -5.03 18.07
N GLY A 292 3.01 -5.81 18.55
CA GLY A 292 4.37 -5.33 18.76
C GLY A 292 4.46 -4.37 19.96
N ASP A 293 5.69 -3.98 20.29
CA ASP A 293 5.97 -3.19 21.52
C ASP A 293 6.36 -1.73 21.21
N VAL A 294 6.36 -1.34 19.93
CA VAL A 294 6.62 0.04 19.53
C VAL A 294 5.46 0.92 19.97
N VAL A 295 5.77 1.95 20.78
CA VAL A 295 4.78 2.94 21.18
C VAL A 295 4.34 3.72 19.93
N PRO A 296 3.06 3.64 19.54
CA PRO A 296 2.59 4.32 18.35
C PRO A 296 2.67 5.84 18.55
N ALA A 297 3.19 6.54 17.54
CA ALA A 297 3.17 8.00 17.50
C ALA A 297 1.92 8.49 16.78
N PHE A 298 1.19 9.43 17.38
CA PHE A 298 0.01 10.02 16.75
C PHE A 298 0.42 10.76 15.46
N PRO A 299 -0.16 10.44 14.29
CA PRO A 299 0.18 11.13 13.05
C PRO A 299 -0.16 12.63 13.10
N SER A 300 0.84 13.48 12.86
CA SER A 300 0.65 14.93 12.82
C SER A 300 0.05 15.37 11.49
N VAL A 301 -0.70 16.47 11.49
CA VAL A 301 -1.19 17.07 10.24
C VAL A 301 -0.01 17.63 9.44
N LEU A 302 0.16 17.16 8.20
CA LEU A 302 1.25 17.59 7.34
C LEU A 302 0.94 18.94 6.68
N GLY A 303 1.91 19.86 6.74
CA GLY A 303 1.88 21.10 5.95
C GLY A 303 2.06 20.83 4.44
N LEU A 304 2.00 21.89 3.63
CA LEU A 304 2.42 21.80 2.23
C LEU A 304 3.86 21.30 2.18
N PRO A 305 4.22 20.45 1.21
CA PRO A 305 5.62 20.19 0.97
C PRO A 305 6.34 21.49 0.63
N ASP A 306 7.59 21.63 1.11
CA ASP A 306 8.43 22.75 0.72
C ASP A 306 8.53 22.78 -0.82
N SER A 307 8.07 23.88 -1.43
CA SER A 307 7.92 24.05 -2.88
C SER A 307 9.25 24.08 -3.66
N ARG A 308 10.38 23.90 -2.97
CA ARG A 308 11.70 23.81 -3.59
C ARG A 308 11.98 22.35 -3.89
N PRO A 309 11.94 21.89 -5.15
CA PRO A 309 12.68 20.68 -5.49
C PRO A 309 14.11 20.94 -5.00
N ARG A 310 14.54 20.19 -3.99
CA ARG A 310 15.97 20.14 -3.67
C ARG A 310 16.59 19.45 -4.88
N TYR A 311 16.90 20.24 -5.90
CA TYR A 311 17.88 19.85 -6.88
C TYR A 311 19.13 19.66 -6.04
N VAL A 312 19.41 18.41 -5.69
CA VAL A 312 20.68 18.03 -5.11
C VAL A 312 21.66 18.37 -6.22
N SER A 313 22.23 19.57 -6.18
CA SER A 313 23.31 19.94 -7.08
C SER A 313 24.39 18.92 -6.75
N SER A 314 24.51 17.88 -7.58
CA SER A 314 25.63 16.97 -7.57
C SER A 314 26.85 17.86 -7.67
N GLY A 315 27.51 18.10 -6.54
CA GLY A 315 28.59 19.05 -6.43
C GLY A 315 29.71 18.64 -7.37
N SER A 316 29.74 19.23 -8.56
CA SER A 316 30.94 19.25 -9.38
C SER A 316 31.94 20.12 -8.63
N GLY A 317 32.90 19.48 -7.96
CA GLY A 317 34.15 20.14 -7.62
C GLY A 317 34.74 20.71 -8.91
N GLY A 318 34.74 22.04 -9.02
CA GLY A 318 35.04 22.74 -10.26
C GLY A 318 35.55 24.13 -9.98
N SER A 319 36.87 24.18 -9.80
CA SER A 319 37.75 25.34 -9.84
C SER A 319 37.23 26.54 -10.64
N SER A 320 37.33 27.71 -10.02
CA SER A 320 37.14 29.03 -10.57
C SER A 320 37.98 29.30 -11.81
N HIS A 321 37.32 29.53 -12.95
CA HIS A 321 37.86 30.33 -14.06
C HIS A 321 36.78 31.26 -14.63
N SER A 322 37.07 32.55 -14.54
CA SER A 322 36.35 33.67 -15.12
C SER A 322 36.61 33.79 -16.61
N ASN A 323 35.57 33.98 -17.44
CA ASN A 323 35.61 35.05 -18.45
C ASN A 323 34.23 35.38 -19.09
N ALA A 324 33.94 36.69 -19.07
CA ALA A 324 33.42 37.58 -20.10
C ALA A 324 32.27 37.22 -21.09
N LYS A 325 31.28 38.14 -21.07
CA LYS A 325 30.59 38.84 -22.18
C LYS A 325 29.78 38.06 -23.25
N GLY A 326 28.52 38.49 -23.41
CA GLY A 326 27.97 38.78 -24.75
C GLY A 326 26.48 38.48 -24.97
N GLY A 327 25.64 39.52 -24.81
CA GLY A 327 24.61 39.99 -25.76
C GLY A 327 23.56 39.05 -26.39
N GLY A 328 22.32 39.55 -26.45
CA GLY A 328 21.40 39.30 -27.57
C GLY A 328 20.07 38.68 -27.18
N GLY A 329 19.04 39.52 -27.03
CA GLY A 329 17.66 39.07 -26.86
C GLY A 329 17.00 38.66 -28.17
N THR A 330 15.89 37.93 -28.06
CA THR A 330 14.78 37.98 -29.00
C THR A 330 13.51 37.41 -28.35
N LYS A 331 12.42 38.14 -28.57
CA LYS A 331 11.03 37.84 -28.18
C LYS A 331 10.38 36.97 -29.27
N HIS A 332 9.51 36.04 -28.89
CA HIS A 332 8.32 35.51 -29.59
C HIS A 332 7.73 34.45 -28.65
N GLY A 333 6.44 34.22 -28.48
CA GLY A 333 5.19 34.74 -29.04
C GLY A 333 4.07 33.98 -28.28
N LEU A 334 2.97 34.67 -27.99
CA LEU A 334 1.77 34.13 -27.36
C LEU A 334 1.02 33.25 -28.37
N ASP A 335 0.54 32.08 -27.94
CA ASP A 335 -0.62 31.41 -28.55
C ASP A 335 -1.38 30.64 -27.46
N ASP A 336 -2.55 31.18 -27.12
CA ASP A 336 -3.55 30.58 -26.23
C ASP A 336 -4.55 29.78 -27.07
N GLY A 337 -4.62 28.47 -26.85
CA GLY A 337 -5.64 27.58 -27.43
C GLY A 337 -6.36 26.80 -26.31
N PRO A 338 -7.70 26.66 -26.36
CA PRO A 338 -8.47 26.05 -25.29
C PRO A 338 -8.37 24.52 -25.36
N THR A 339 -7.93 23.89 -24.27
CA THR A 339 -7.94 22.42 -24.12
C THR A 339 -9.22 21.98 -23.42
N THR A 340 -10.07 21.30 -24.18
CA THR A 340 -11.24 20.56 -23.72
C THR A 340 -10.83 19.21 -23.11
N GLY A 341 -11.45 18.86 -21.98
CA GLY A 341 -12.01 17.51 -21.75
C GLY A 341 -11.07 16.35 -21.39
N GLU A 342 -11.30 15.83 -20.19
CA GLU A 342 -11.29 14.40 -19.84
C GLU A 342 -9.97 13.61 -19.96
N GLY A 343 -9.39 13.35 -18.78
CA GLY A 343 -8.35 12.36 -18.57
C GLY A 343 -7.77 12.53 -17.18
N ALA A 344 -8.40 11.91 -16.16
CA ALA A 344 -7.77 11.78 -14.85
C ALA A 344 -6.59 10.81 -14.99
N ASP A 345 -5.43 11.36 -15.37
CA ASP A 345 -4.15 10.69 -15.35
C ASP A 345 -3.81 10.31 -13.89
N ASP A 346 -4.00 9.03 -13.55
CA ASP A 346 -3.51 8.41 -12.32
C ASP A 346 -1.97 8.38 -12.33
N ILE A 347 -1.36 9.50 -11.94
CA ILE A 347 0.09 9.63 -11.75
C ILE A 347 0.47 9.07 -10.37
N PHE A 348 0.75 7.76 -10.31
CA PHE A 348 1.37 7.14 -9.15
C PHE A 348 2.90 7.38 -9.15
N VAL A 349 3.34 8.54 -8.66
CA VAL A 349 4.77 8.90 -8.54
C VAL A 349 5.33 8.56 -7.15
N SER A 350 6.46 7.84 -7.21
CA SER A 350 7.51 7.49 -6.22
C SER A 350 7.28 7.69 -4.72
N VAL A 351 7.46 6.59 -3.98
CA VAL A 351 8.08 6.64 -2.64
C VAL A 351 9.59 6.79 -2.88
N SER A 352 10.08 8.03 -2.77
CA SER A 352 11.48 8.50 -2.70
C SER A 352 12.62 7.51 -3.01
N GLU A 353 13.24 7.65 -4.19
CA GLU A 353 14.53 7.05 -4.59
C GLU A 353 15.68 8.10 -4.68
N ASP A 354 15.48 9.32 -4.18
CA ASP A 354 16.39 10.46 -4.39
C ASP A 354 17.73 10.39 -3.63
N ILE A 355 18.16 9.22 -3.14
CA ILE A 355 19.45 9.02 -2.45
C ILE A 355 20.48 8.24 -3.29
N GLU A 356 20.10 7.49 -4.33
CA GLU A 356 21.03 6.51 -4.95
C GLU A 356 21.63 6.88 -6.31
N MET A 357 21.19 7.94 -6.99
CA MET A 357 21.75 8.27 -8.32
C MET A 357 23.20 8.77 -8.31
N ALA A 358 23.77 9.12 -7.15
CA ALA A 358 25.17 9.53 -7.05
C ALA A 358 26.16 8.36 -6.96
N ALA A 359 25.72 7.14 -6.60
CA ALA A 359 26.62 6.00 -6.32
C ALA A 359 26.87 5.07 -7.52
N VAL A 360 26.02 5.14 -8.56
CA VAL A 360 26.10 4.24 -9.73
C VAL A 360 27.17 4.71 -10.74
N ASP A 361 27.36 6.03 -10.87
CA ASP A 361 28.27 6.59 -11.88
C ASP A 361 29.77 6.45 -11.50
N GLU A 362 30.08 6.34 -10.20
CA GLU A 362 31.46 6.10 -9.74
C GLU A 362 31.91 4.63 -9.92
N LYS A 363 30.97 3.68 -9.91
CA LYS A 363 31.28 2.25 -10.11
C LYS A 363 31.54 1.91 -11.57
N GLN A 364 30.86 2.53 -12.53
CA GLN A 364 31.13 2.28 -13.96
C GLN A 364 32.51 2.80 -14.39
N LYS A 365 32.97 3.94 -13.86
CA LYS A 365 34.32 4.46 -14.12
C LYS A 365 35.43 3.54 -13.57
N LYS A 366 35.23 2.88 -12.42
CA LYS A 366 36.20 1.92 -11.86
C LYS A 366 36.29 0.59 -12.63
N VAL A 367 35.20 0.14 -13.25
CA VAL A 367 35.20 -1.11 -14.04
C VAL A 367 35.82 -0.89 -15.43
N LEU A 368 35.58 0.25 -16.06
CA LEU A 368 36.20 0.62 -17.33
C LEU A 368 37.71 0.88 -17.20
N GLY A 369 38.16 1.49 -16.10
CA GLY A 369 39.60 1.71 -15.86
C GLY A 369 40.41 0.42 -15.63
N LYS A 370 39.78 -0.65 -15.12
CA LYS A 370 40.47 -1.95 -14.92
C LYS A 370 40.59 -2.79 -16.19
N LYS A 371 39.70 -2.62 -17.18
CA LYS A 371 39.79 -3.34 -18.46
C LYS A 371 40.89 -2.77 -19.37
N ALA A 372 41.17 -1.46 -19.30
CA ALA A 372 42.25 -0.85 -20.09
C ALA A 372 43.66 -1.26 -19.63
N LYS A 373 43.83 -1.63 -18.35
CA LYS A 373 45.14 -2.04 -17.79
C LYS A 373 45.49 -3.52 -18.01
N ARG A 374 44.61 -4.29 -18.66
CA ARG A 374 44.82 -5.72 -18.96
C ARG A 374 45.07 -6.00 -20.44
N ALA A 375 45.11 -4.94 -21.26
CA ALA A 375 45.33 -4.99 -22.70
C ALA A 375 46.62 -4.24 -23.13
N MET A 376 47.44 -3.84 -22.16
CA MET A 376 48.86 -3.48 -22.30
C MET A 376 49.65 -4.45 -21.42
#